data_AF-A0A440KJB5-F1
#
_entry.id   AF-A0A440KJB5-F1
#
_cell.length_a   1.000
_cell.length_b   1.000
_cell.length_c   1.000
_cell.angle_alpha   90.00
_cell.angle_beta   90.00
_cell.angle_gamma   90.00
#
_symmetry.space_group_name_H-M   'P 1'
#
loop_
_entity.id
_entity.type
_entity.pdbx_description
1 polymer ?
#
loop_
_entity_poly.entity_id
_entity_poly.type
_entity_poly.pdbx_seq_one_letter_code
_entity_poly.pdbx_strand_id
1 'polypeptide(L)' 'MSAPAFFSEKVAAAIKGKAPLDQLEIIRNLVAEADAAKQAGSGPPLDDINAARRLYIRIAGELYRARNAA' A
#
# COMPACT_ATOMS: atom_id res chain seq x y z
N MET A 1 0.36 -6.88 -21.29
CA MET A 1 0.48 -5.97 -20.14
C MET A 1 1.86 -6.18 -19.53
N SER A 2 2.65 -5.12 -19.36
CA SER A 2 3.97 -5.22 -18.71
C SER A 2 3.80 -5.47 -17.21
N ALA A 3 4.64 -6.32 -16.62
CA ALA A 3 4.67 -6.48 -15.17
C ALA A 3 5.11 -5.15 -14.52
N PRO A 4 4.58 -4.78 -13.33
CA PRO A 4 4.98 -3.54 -12.67
C PRO A 4 6.46 -3.59 -12.30
N ALA A 5 7.20 -2.54 -12.64
CA ALA A 5 8.65 -2.46 -12.41
C ALA A 5 8.96 -2.12 -10.94
N PHE A 6 8.07 -1.38 -10.28
CA PHE A 6 8.22 -0.91 -8.91
C PHE A 6 7.19 -1.54 -7.96
N PHE A 7 7.55 -1.69 -6.68
CA PHE A 7 6.66 -2.20 -5.65
C PHE A 7 5.44 -1.30 -5.45
N SER A 8 5.61 0.03 -5.45
CA SER A 8 4.47 0.95 -5.34
C SER A 8 3.47 0.80 -6.49
N GLU A 9 3.91 0.50 -7.71
CA GLU A 9 3.03 0.20 -8.84
C GLU A 9 2.29 -1.12 -8.64
N LYS A 10 2.94 -2.16 -8.08
CA LYS A 10 2.28 -3.41 -7.69
C LYS A 10 1.18 -3.16 -6.67
N VAL A 11 1.47 -2.33 -5.66
CA VAL A 11 0.48 -1.94 -4.64
C VAL A 11 -0.68 -1.20 -5.29
N ALA A 12 -0.42 -0.22 -6.16
CA ALA A 12 -1.46 0.54 -6.86
C ALA A 12 -2.37 -0.35 -7.73
N ALA A 13 -1.79 -1.34 -8.41
CA ALA A 13 -2.55 -2.31 -9.19
C ALA A 13 -3.40 -3.22 -8.29
N ALA A 14 -2.86 -3.69 -7.17
CA ALA A 14 -3.54 -4.61 -6.25
C ALA A 14 -4.79 -4.00 -5.59
N ILE A 15 -4.76 -2.70 -5.30
CA ILE A 15 -5.89 -1.99 -4.68
C ILE A 15 -6.94 -1.45 -5.66
N LYS A 16 -6.66 -1.51 -6.97
CA LYS A 16 -7.52 -0.89 -7.99
C LYS A 16 -8.93 -1.50 -7.96
N GLY A 17 -9.95 -0.64 -7.82
CA GLY A 17 -11.35 -1.04 -7.81
C GLY A 17 -11.82 -1.73 -6.52
N LYS A 18 -10.97 -1.81 -5.49
CA LYS A 18 -11.33 -2.37 -4.18
C LYS A 18 -11.99 -1.32 -3.29
N ALA A 19 -12.82 -1.76 -2.35
CA ALA A 19 -13.42 -0.84 -1.37
C ALA A 19 -12.32 -0.27 -0.45
N PRO A 20 -12.45 0.97 0.07
CA PRO A 20 -11.38 1.61 0.84
C PRO A 20 -10.84 0.78 2.02
N LEU A 21 -11.70 0.04 2.74
CA LEU A 21 -11.26 -0.84 3.83
C LEU A 21 -10.42 -2.01 3.31
N ASP A 22 -10.83 -2.65 2.21
CA ASP A 22 -10.05 -3.69 1.55
C ASP A 22 -8.72 -3.15 1.03
N GLN A 23 -8.69 -1.92 0.50
CA GLN A 23 -7.45 -1.27 0.07
C GLN A 23 -6.47 -1.15 1.23
N LEU A 24 -6.92 -0.72 2.42
CA LEU A 24 -6.08 -0.61 3.61
C LEU A 24 -5.51 -1.97 4.02
N GLU A 25 -6.34 -3.02 4.05
CA GLU A 25 -5.88 -4.36 4.40
C GLU A 25 -4.83 -4.88 3.41
N ILE A 26 -5.08 -4.73 2.11
CA ILE A 26 -4.14 -5.14 1.05
C ILE A 26 -2.81 -4.39 1.19
N ILE A 27 -2.83 -3.06 1.36
CA ILE A 27 -1.59 -2.28 1.50
C ILE A 27 -0.83 -2.71 2.75
N ARG A 28 -1.52 -2.92 3.88
CA ARG A 28 -0.89 -3.36 5.13
C ARG A 28 -0.16 -4.68 4.95
N ASN A 29 -0.80 -5.66 4.32
CA ASN A 29 -0.22 -6.99 4.12
C ASN A 29 1.00 -6.92 3.19
N LEU A 30 0.88 -6.21 2.06
CA LEU A 30 1.99 -6.04 1.10
C LEU A 30 3.18 -5.31 1.72
N VAL A 31 2.95 -4.28 2.53
CA VAL A 31 4.02 -3.56 3.24
C VAL A 31 4.71 -4.47 4.25
N ALA A 32 3.96 -5.27 5.02
CA ALA A 32 4.53 -6.21 5.98
C ALA A 32 5.41 -7.28 5.29
N GLU A 33 4.95 -7.82 4.17
CA GLU A 33 5.74 -8.75 3.34
C GLU A 33 7.01 -8.09 2.78
N ALA A 34 6.89 -6.85 2.27
CA ALA A 34 8.03 -6.10 1.74
C ALA A 34 9.07 -5.76 2.82
N ASP A 35 8.63 -5.41 4.03
CA ASP A 35 9.50 -5.16 5.17
C ASP A 35 10.23 -6.44 5.60
N ALA A 36 9.54 -7.57 5.68
CA ALA A 36 10.16 -8.86 6.00
C ALA A 36 11.20 -9.26 4.96
N ALA A 37 10.88 -9.14 3.66
CA ALA A 37 11.83 -9.37 2.58
C ALA A 37 13.02 -8.41 2.65
N LYS A 38 12.78 -7.14 3.02
CA LYS A 38 13.85 -6.13 3.15
C LYS A 38 14.82 -6.48 4.27
N GLN A 39 14.30 -6.90 5.43
CA GLN A 39 15.11 -7.39 6.54
C GLN A 39 15.92 -8.64 6.17
N ALA A 40 15.37 -9.50 5.31
CA ALA A 40 16.07 -10.65 4.74
C ALA A 40 17.04 -10.30 3.60
N GLY A 41 17.22 -9.00 3.25
CA GLY A 41 18.15 -8.54 2.23
C GLY A 41 17.66 -8.63 0.77
N SER A 42 16.39 -8.99 0.54
CA SER A 42 15.82 -9.21 -0.81
C SER A 42 14.59 -8.35 -1.14
N GLY A 43 14.19 -7.45 -0.24
CA GLY A 43 13.01 -6.60 -0.40
C GLY A 43 13.21 -5.36 -1.28
N PRO A 44 12.11 -4.70 -1.68
CA PRO A 44 12.14 -3.50 -2.53
C PRO A 44 12.89 -2.32 -1.88
N PRO A 45 13.21 -1.27 -2.64
CA PRO A 45 13.78 -0.05 -2.08
C PRO A 45 12.91 0.53 -0.96
N LEU A 46 13.54 1.05 0.10
CA LEU A 46 12.81 1.58 1.27
C LEU A 46 11.88 2.74 0.89
N ASP A 47 12.29 3.57 -0.07
CA ASP A 47 11.46 4.68 -0.57
C ASP A 47 10.16 4.20 -1.22
N ASP A 48 10.20 3.03 -1.85
CA ASP A 48 9.06 2.42 -2.53
C ASP A 48 8.08 1.81 -1.50
N ILE A 49 8.61 1.19 -0.44
CA ILE A 49 7.83 0.77 0.73
C ILE A 49 7.18 1.99 1.40
N ASN A 50 7.94 3.08 1.57
CA ASN A 50 7.44 4.32 2.16
C ASN A 50 6.36 4.98 1.29
N ALA A 51 6.42 4.86 -0.04
CA ALA A 51 5.35 5.31 -0.92
C ALA A 51 4.04 4.55 -0.66
N ALA A 52 4.10 3.22 -0.49
CA ALA A 52 2.94 2.41 -0.11
C ALA A 52 2.39 2.78 1.29
N ARG A 53 3.26 3.06 2.26
CA ARG A 53 2.84 3.55 3.60
C ARG A 53 2.12 4.90 3.53
N ARG A 54 2.63 5.85 2.74
CA ARG A 54 1.96 7.15 2.52
C ARG A 54 0.58 6.98 1.89
N LEU A 55 0.46 6.04 0.96
CA LEU A 55 -0.82 5.69 0.33
C LEU A 55 -1.83 5.16 1.36
N TYR A 56 -1.41 4.27 2.26
CA TYR A 56 -2.23 3.79 3.37
C TYR A 56 -2.74 4.94 4.25
N ILE A 57 -1.84 5.82 4.70
CA ILE A 57 -2.18 6.95 5.57
C ILE A 57 -3.21 7.86 4.90
N ARG A 58 -3.04 8.12 3.60
CA ARG A 58 -3.98 8.94 2.83
C ARG A 58 -5.40 8.34 2.83
N ILE A 59 -5.52 7.06 2.48
CA ILE A 59 -6.83 6.36 2.41
C ILE A 59 -7.47 6.29 3.81
N ALA A 60 -6.69 5.98 4.85
CA ALA A 60 -7.17 5.95 6.22
C ALA A 60 -7.67 7.32 6.69
N GLY A 61 -6.94 8.39 6.34
CA GLY A 61 -7.34 9.76 6.62
C GLY A 61 -8.62 10.18 5.89
N GLU A 62 -8.81 9.76 4.63
CA GLU A 62 -10.05 9.99 3.88
C GLU A 62 -11.24 9.30 4.55
N LEU A 63 -11.09 8.05 4.98
CA LEU A 63 -12.14 7.31 5.70
C LEU A 63 -12.48 7.95 7.04
N TYR A 64 -11.47 8.37 7.80
CA TYR A 64 -11.68 9.05 9.07
C TYR A 64 -12.44 10.36 8.88
N ARG A 65 -12.09 11.17 7.87
CA ARG A 65 -12.83 12.41 7.56
C ARG A 65 -14.27 12.12 7.13
N ALA A 66 -14.47 11.15 6.24
CA ALA A 66 -15.81 10.77 5.78
C ALA A 66 -16.72 10.32 6.92
N ARG A 67 -16.18 9.58 7.90
CA ARG A 67 -16.93 9.14 9.08
C ARG A 67 -17.35 10.29 10.00
N ASN A 68 -16.55 11.35 10.11
CA ASN A 68 -16.83 12.49 10.99
C ASN A 68 -17.58 13.64 10.29
N ALA A 69 -17.87 13.51 9.00
CA ALA A 69 -18.66 14.47 8.23
C ALA A 69 -20.14 14.05 8.08
N ALA A 70 -20.50 12.85 8.58
CA ALA A 70 -21.85 12.29 8.62
C ALA A 70 -22.41 12.35 10.05
#